data_AF-A0A662MLA4-F1
#
_entry.id   AF-A0A662MLA4-F1
#
_cell.length_a   1.000
_cell.length_b   1.000
_cell.length_c   1.000
_cell.angle_alpha   90.00
_cell.angle_beta   90.00
_cell.angle_gamma   90.00
#
_symmetry.space_group_name_H-M   'P 1'
#
loop_
_entity.id
_entity.type
_entity.pdbx_description
1 polymer ?
#
loop_
_entity_poly.entity_id
_entity_poly.type
_entity_poly.pdbx_seq_one_letter_code
_entity_poly.pdbx_strand_id
1 'polypeptide(L)'
;MNGNATALASREAVELSHLIPARIEVNLFYRSEERVRKLVKRLQEEGARGVLGERPDRKIEGLDHPRALCCTEGIYTADWVLLSLEDGDRTEALARWGKKIVAVDLNPLSRTARAATVTIVDNITRAFPNLVKKVEGLKEKLERGEVTREDLEEMVRRWDNNEALARAVEEIIRYLEREVESWRGLR
;
A
#
# COMPACT_ATOMS: atom_id res chain seq x y z
N MET A 1 6.30 -4.69 -2.95
CA MET A 1 6.02 -6.00 -2.30
C MET A 1 7.17 -6.39 -1.39
N ASN A 2 6.90 -6.57 -0.09
CA ASN A 2 7.87 -7.11 0.87
C ASN A 2 7.51 -8.55 1.25
N GLY A 3 8.26 -9.16 2.18
CA GLY A 3 8.03 -10.55 2.58
C GLY A 3 6.62 -10.83 3.11
N ASN A 4 6.08 -9.94 3.95
CA ASN A 4 4.75 -10.13 4.53
C ASN A 4 3.66 -9.93 3.48
N ALA A 5 3.77 -8.86 2.67
CA ALA A 5 2.80 -8.58 1.61
C ALA A 5 2.74 -9.71 0.57
N THR A 6 3.90 -10.24 0.16
CA THR A 6 3.94 -11.36 -0.79
C THR A 6 3.35 -12.64 -0.18
N ALA A 7 3.57 -12.89 1.11
CA ALA A 7 3.02 -14.08 1.77
C ALA A 7 1.49 -14.02 1.93
N LEU A 8 0.93 -12.82 2.12
CA LEU A 8 -0.47 -12.65 2.49
C LEU A 8 -1.39 -12.20 1.34
N ALA A 9 -0.85 -11.56 0.31
CA ALA A 9 -1.64 -10.91 -0.74
C ALA A 9 -0.92 -10.86 -2.10
N SER A 10 -0.07 -11.85 -2.42
CA SER A 10 0.66 -11.86 -3.70
C SER A 10 -0.27 -11.98 -4.90
N ARG A 11 -1.26 -12.88 -4.84
CA ARG A 11 -2.24 -13.06 -5.92
C ARG A 11 -2.99 -11.76 -6.25
N GLU A 12 -3.52 -11.09 -5.23
CA GLU A 12 -4.26 -9.84 -5.41
C GLU A 12 -3.35 -8.70 -5.87
N ALA A 13 -2.09 -8.65 -5.43
CA ALA A 13 -1.13 -7.68 -5.93
C ALA A 13 -0.84 -7.89 -7.43
N VAL A 14 -0.75 -9.14 -7.88
CA VAL A 14 -0.61 -9.48 -9.31
C VAL A 14 -1.86 -9.10 -10.09
N GLU A 15 -3.04 -9.42 -9.57
CA GLU A 15 -4.31 -9.04 -10.18
C GLU A 15 -4.45 -7.52 -10.34
N LEU A 16 -4.14 -6.75 -9.30
CA LEU A 16 -4.07 -5.28 -9.37
C LEU A 16 -3.10 -4.81 -10.45
N SER A 17 -1.92 -5.42 -10.58
CA SER A 17 -0.94 -5.03 -11.61
C SER A 17 -1.41 -5.29 -13.05
N HIS A 18 -2.40 -6.16 -13.24
CA HIS A 18 -3.03 -6.38 -14.54
C HIS A 18 -4.22 -5.42 -14.77
N LEU A 19 -4.89 -5.00 -13.69
CA LEU A 19 -6.01 -4.07 -13.76
C LEU A 19 -5.59 -2.62 -13.98
N ILE A 20 -4.43 -2.19 -13.47
CA ILE A 20 -3.91 -0.83 -13.62
C ILE A 20 -2.48 -0.86 -14.16
N PRO A 21 -1.96 0.24 -14.75
CA PRO A 21 -0.58 0.30 -15.25
C PRO A 21 0.45 0.37 -14.10
N ALA A 22 0.35 -0.50 -13.10
CA ALA A 22 1.23 -0.59 -11.94
C ALA A 22 2.29 -1.67 -12.15
N ARG A 23 3.55 -1.32 -11.87
CA ARG A 23 4.66 -2.27 -11.81
C ARG A 23 4.76 -2.89 -10.41
N ILE A 24 5.22 -4.13 -10.34
CA ILE A 24 5.51 -4.79 -9.06
C ILE A 24 7.01 -4.72 -8.80
N GLU A 25 7.41 -4.05 -7.72
CA GLU A 25 8.79 -4.02 -7.24
C GLU A 25 8.90 -4.75 -5.90
N VAL A 26 9.82 -5.72 -5.81
CA VAL A 26 10.19 -6.36 -4.54
C VAL A 26 11.13 -5.43 -3.78
N ASN A 27 10.75 -5.14 -2.54
CA ASN A 27 11.57 -4.33 -1.66
C ASN A 27 11.55 -4.87 -0.22
N LEU A 28 12.68 -4.75 0.48
CA LEU A 28 12.93 -5.38 1.76
C LEU A 28 13.76 -4.48 2.67
N PHE A 29 13.35 -4.39 3.93
CA PHE A 29 14.14 -3.76 4.98
C PHE A 29 15.45 -4.52 5.22
N TYR A 30 15.36 -5.84 5.46
CA TYR A 30 16.51 -6.74 5.56
C TYR A 30 16.70 -7.46 4.23
N ARG A 31 17.40 -6.79 3.31
CA ARG A 31 17.64 -7.31 1.96
C ARG A 31 18.71 -8.40 1.97
N SER A 32 18.37 -9.55 1.39
CA SER A 32 19.34 -10.52 0.87
C SER A 32 18.94 -10.93 -0.53
N GLU A 33 19.92 -11.17 -1.40
CA GLU A 33 19.67 -11.57 -2.79
C GLU A 33 18.85 -12.86 -2.88
N GLU A 34 19.07 -13.81 -1.98
CA GLU A 34 18.28 -15.03 -1.88
C GLU A 34 16.80 -14.74 -1.57
N ARG A 35 16.53 -13.85 -0.59
CA ARG A 35 15.16 -13.51 -0.21
C ARG A 35 14.44 -12.77 -1.34
N VAL A 36 15.12 -11.86 -2.03
CA VAL A 36 14.55 -11.16 -3.19
C VAL A 36 14.17 -12.16 -4.29
N ARG A 37 15.07 -13.07 -4.67
CA ARG A 37 14.78 -14.10 -5.69
C ARG A 37 13.59 -14.98 -5.31
N LYS A 38 13.47 -15.39 -4.04
CA LYS A 38 12.32 -16.18 -3.56
C LYS A 38 11.01 -15.42 -3.70
N LEU A 39 10.99 -14.14 -3.36
CA LEU A 39 9.79 -13.31 -3.48
C LEU A 39 9.42 -13.02 -4.94
N VAL A 40 10.40 -12.75 -5.80
CA VAL A 40 10.19 -12.58 -7.23
C VAL A 40 9.63 -13.85 -7.85
N LYS A 41 10.24 -15.00 -7.56
CA LYS A 41 9.75 -16.29 -8.04
C LYS A 41 8.30 -16.54 -7.59
N ARG A 42 7.97 -16.28 -6.33
CA ARG A 42 6.59 -16.43 -5.84
C ARG A 42 5.61 -15.54 -6.61
N LEU A 43 5.95 -14.27 -6.84
CA LEU A 43 5.10 -13.37 -7.61
C LEU A 43 4.93 -13.84 -9.07
N GLN A 44 5.99 -14.36 -9.69
CA GLN A 44 5.93 -14.95 -11.04
C GLN A 44 5.07 -16.22 -11.08
N GLU A 45 5.13 -17.06 -10.05
CA GLU A 45 4.27 -18.25 -9.90
C GLU A 45 2.78 -17.85 -9.79
N GLU A 46 2.46 -16.69 -9.22
CA GLU A 46 1.11 -16.09 -9.20
C GLU A 46 0.74 -15.37 -10.52
N GLY A 47 1.64 -15.36 -11.52
CA GLY A 47 1.40 -14.80 -12.85
C GLY A 47 1.97 -13.40 -13.11
N ALA A 48 2.76 -12.83 -12.18
CA ALA A 48 3.36 -11.51 -12.36
C ALA A 48 4.34 -11.48 -13.55
N ARG A 49 4.30 -10.39 -14.32
CA ARG A 49 5.24 -10.14 -15.42
C ARG A 49 6.16 -8.97 -15.09
N GLY A 50 7.45 -9.09 -15.39
CA GLY A 50 8.41 -8.00 -15.23
C GLY A 50 8.56 -7.51 -13.79
N VAL A 51 8.60 -8.43 -12.83
CA VAL A 51 8.81 -8.10 -11.41
C VAL A 51 10.19 -7.48 -11.22
N LEU A 52 10.22 -6.29 -10.62
CA LEU A 52 11.42 -5.52 -10.33
C LEU A 52 12.00 -5.86 -8.95
N GLY A 53 13.23 -5.42 -8.68
CA GLY A 53 13.85 -5.50 -7.35
C GLY A 53 15.06 -6.43 -7.22
N GLU A 54 15.28 -7.37 -8.15
CA GLU A 54 16.50 -8.20 -8.16
C GLU A 54 17.77 -7.37 -8.41
N ARG A 55 17.70 -6.39 -9.31
CA ARG A 55 18.84 -5.54 -9.67
C ARG A 55 18.47 -4.06 -9.53
N PRO A 56 18.42 -3.52 -8.29
CA PRO A 56 18.17 -2.11 -8.09
C PRO A 56 19.35 -1.29 -8.62
N ASP A 57 19.05 -0.25 -9.40
CA ASP A 57 19.99 0.65 -10.07
C ASP A 57 19.89 2.10 -9.55
N ARG A 58 19.01 2.33 -8.57
CA ARG A 58 18.76 3.63 -7.95
C ARG A 58 18.68 3.54 -6.44
N LYS A 59 18.69 4.72 -5.81
CA LYS A 59 18.56 4.90 -4.36
C LYS A 59 17.55 6.00 -4.06
N ILE A 60 16.69 5.74 -3.09
CA ILE A 60 15.85 6.72 -2.41
C ILE A 60 16.78 7.58 -1.54
N GLU A 61 16.69 8.90 -1.67
CA GLU A 61 17.49 9.83 -0.87
C GLU A 61 17.06 9.81 0.61
N GLY A 62 18.02 9.94 1.52
CA GLY A 62 17.74 10.05 2.96
C GLY A 62 17.44 8.74 3.69
N LEU A 63 17.79 7.58 3.11
CA LEU A 63 17.66 6.26 3.73
C LEU A 63 19.01 5.51 3.78
N ASP A 64 19.13 4.59 4.74
CA ASP A 64 20.28 3.69 4.82
C ASP A 64 20.41 2.81 3.59
N HIS A 65 21.66 2.43 3.26
CA HIS A 65 22.01 1.81 1.98
C HIS A 65 21.11 0.62 1.57
N PRO A 66 20.78 -0.37 2.44
CA PRO A 66 19.94 -1.49 2.01
C PRO A 66 18.48 -1.09 1.77
N ARG A 67 17.96 -0.14 2.55
CA ARG A 67 16.56 0.34 2.52
C ARG A 67 16.32 1.36 1.42
N ALA A 68 17.38 2.03 0.99
CA ALA A 68 17.34 3.01 -0.08
C ALA A 68 17.19 2.38 -1.47
N LEU A 69 17.55 1.12 -1.68
CA LEU A 69 17.61 0.53 -3.01
C LEU A 69 16.22 0.47 -3.69
N CYS A 70 16.16 0.94 -4.94
CA CYS A 70 14.98 0.85 -5.80
C CYS A 70 15.38 0.70 -7.28
N CYS A 71 14.39 0.43 -8.15
CA CYS A 71 14.60 0.33 -9.58
C CYS A 71 14.17 1.62 -10.31
N THR A 72 14.93 2.05 -11.33
CA THR A 72 14.59 3.19 -12.19
C THR A 72 13.18 3.02 -12.76
N GLU A 73 12.88 1.85 -13.34
CA GLU A 73 11.59 1.54 -13.97
C GLU A 73 10.44 1.32 -12.97
N GLY A 74 10.72 1.37 -11.67
CA GLY A 74 9.77 1.14 -10.59
C GLY A 74 9.59 2.37 -9.72
N ILE A 75 9.90 2.25 -8.43
CA ILE A 75 9.65 3.28 -7.42
C ILE A 75 10.31 4.62 -7.79
N TYR A 76 11.46 4.61 -8.47
CA TYR A 76 12.19 5.82 -8.82
C TYR A 76 11.39 6.75 -9.75
N THR A 77 10.81 6.22 -10.85
CA THR A 77 10.00 7.01 -11.79
C THR A 77 8.52 7.06 -11.43
N ALA A 78 8.04 6.23 -10.51
CA ALA A 78 6.64 6.20 -10.10
C ALA A 78 6.17 7.57 -9.58
N ASP A 79 4.92 7.92 -9.89
CA ASP A 79 4.19 9.05 -9.34
C ASP A 79 3.39 8.63 -8.09
N TRP A 80 2.78 7.44 -8.14
CA TRP A 80 2.10 6.78 -7.04
C TRP A 80 2.79 5.47 -6.63
N VAL A 81 2.84 5.21 -5.32
CA VAL A 81 3.39 3.97 -4.75
C VAL A 81 2.41 3.37 -3.77
N LEU A 82 2.02 2.11 -3.99
CA LEU A 82 1.24 1.31 -3.03
C LEU A 82 2.18 0.52 -2.11
N LEU A 83 2.06 0.76 -0.81
CA LEU A 83 2.86 0.15 0.24
C LEU A 83 1.95 -0.61 1.21
N SER A 84 2.47 -1.68 1.81
CA SER A 84 1.78 -2.38 2.90
C SER A 84 2.79 -3.00 3.85
N LEU A 85 2.50 -2.91 5.16
CA LEU A 85 3.38 -3.41 6.21
C LEU A 85 4.81 -2.89 6.05
N GLU A 86 4.95 -1.58 5.76
CA GLU A 86 6.21 -0.92 5.40
C GLU A 86 6.79 -0.11 6.56
N ASP A 87 8.10 0.12 6.56
CA ASP A 87 8.75 0.95 7.55
C ASP A 87 8.44 2.46 7.38
N GLY A 88 8.32 3.14 8.53
CA GLY A 88 7.97 4.56 8.57
C GLY A 88 9.04 5.46 7.95
N ASP A 89 10.33 5.17 8.16
CA ASP A 89 11.42 6.00 7.62
C ASP A 89 11.36 6.04 6.09
N ARG A 90 11.15 4.88 5.48
CA ARG A 90 11.04 4.74 4.03
C ARG A 90 9.81 5.45 3.48
N THR A 91 8.66 5.33 4.15
CA THR A 91 7.45 6.04 3.76
C THR A 91 7.64 7.55 3.81
N GLU A 92 8.24 8.07 4.89
CA GLU A 92 8.58 9.49 5.04
C GLU A 92 9.61 9.97 3.99
N ALA A 93 10.59 9.14 3.63
CA ALA A 93 11.57 9.46 2.61
C ALA A 93 10.93 9.54 1.21
N LEU A 94 10.06 8.59 0.87
CA LEU A 94 9.30 8.62 -0.38
C LEU A 94 8.37 9.84 -0.45
N ALA A 95 7.71 10.18 0.67
CA ALA A 95 6.85 11.36 0.75
C ALA A 95 7.65 12.67 0.56
N ARG A 96 8.82 12.78 1.23
CA ARG A 96 9.76 13.92 1.03
C ARG A 96 10.27 14.00 -0.40
N TRP A 97 10.39 12.87 -1.09
CA TRP A 97 10.76 12.80 -2.50
C TRP A 97 9.61 13.16 -3.46
N GLY A 98 8.44 13.54 -2.93
CA GLY A 98 7.29 13.99 -3.72
C GLY A 98 6.47 12.84 -4.29
N LYS A 99 6.69 11.59 -3.86
CA LYS A 99 5.86 10.45 -4.25
C LYS A 99 4.52 10.51 -3.53
N LYS A 100 3.43 10.21 -4.26
CA LYS A 100 2.14 9.98 -3.62
C LYS A 100 2.06 8.53 -3.15
N ILE A 101 1.57 8.33 -1.93
CA ILE A 101 1.65 7.03 -1.26
C ILE A 101 0.27 6.57 -0.86
N VAL A 102 -0.09 5.36 -1.28
CA VAL A 102 -1.21 4.61 -0.71
C VAL A 102 -0.61 3.59 0.25
N ALA A 103 -0.97 3.65 1.53
CA ALA A 103 -0.53 2.70 2.54
C ALA A 103 -1.69 1.81 2.99
N VAL A 104 -1.42 0.51 3.14
CA VAL A 104 -2.29 -0.42 3.88
C VAL A 104 -1.60 -0.77 5.19
N ASP A 105 -2.12 -0.26 6.30
CA ASP A 105 -1.55 -0.40 7.64
C ASP A 105 -2.69 -0.50 8.67
N LEU A 106 -2.60 -1.46 9.59
CA LEU A 106 -3.60 -1.64 10.65
C LEU A 106 -3.53 -0.54 11.71
N ASN A 107 -2.37 0.09 11.89
CA ASN A 107 -2.16 1.08 12.93
C ASN A 107 -2.34 2.49 12.37
N PRO A 108 -3.46 3.19 12.65
CA PRO A 108 -3.68 4.56 12.18
C PRO A 108 -2.71 5.58 12.79
N LEU A 109 -2.01 5.20 13.87
CA LEU A 109 -1.05 6.07 14.57
C LEU A 109 0.39 5.86 14.08
N SER A 110 0.63 4.93 13.16
CA SER A 110 1.97 4.63 12.67
C SER A 110 2.57 5.80 11.89
N ARG A 111 3.90 5.87 11.84
CA ARG A 111 4.60 6.86 11.01
C ARG A 111 4.27 6.68 9.53
N THR A 112 4.12 5.44 9.08
CA THR A 112 3.68 5.08 7.73
C THR A 112 2.30 5.66 7.42
N ALA A 113 1.31 5.41 8.29
CA ALA A 113 -0.06 5.90 8.14
C ALA A 113 -0.12 7.44 8.05
N ARG A 114 0.63 8.11 8.93
CA ARG A 114 0.66 9.58 8.98
C ARG A 114 1.40 10.23 7.82
N ALA A 115 2.43 9.57 7.28
CA ALA A 115 3.22 10.09 6.16
C ALA A 115 2.60 9.81 4.78
N ALA A 116 1.69 8.84 4.67
CA ALA A 116 1.07 8.47 3.41
C ALA A 116 0.05 9.52 2.92
N THR A 117 -0.16 9.57 1.60
CA THR A 117 -1.19 10.41 0.96
C THR A 117 -2.58 9.84 1.20
N VAL A 118 -2.71 8.51 1.21
CA VAL A 118 -3.94 7.78 1.51
C VAL A 118 -3.57 6.59 2.39
N THR A 119 -4.24 6.43 3.52
CA THR A 119 -4.08 5.25 4.39
C THR A 119 -5.38 4.45 4.44
N ILE A 120 -5.27 3.19 4.09
CA ILE A 120 -6.29 2.18 4.27
C ILE A 120 -6.01 1.50 5.61
N VAL A 121 -6.78 1.87 6.63
CA VAL A 121 -6.69 1.28 7.97
C VAL A 121 -7.44 -0.05 8.00
N ASP A 122 -6.82 -1.09 7.44
CA ASP A 122 -7.40 -2.43 7.34
C ASP A 122 -6.32 -3.52 7.26
N ASN A 123 -6.70 -4.77 7.49
CA ASN A 123 -5.82 -5.91 7.32
C ASN A 123 -5.55 -6.14 5.83
N ILE A 124 -4.29 -6.36 5.46
CA ILE A 124 -3.89 -6.62 4.07
C ILE A 124 -4.73 -7.72 3.39
N THR A 125 -5.09 -8.78 4.12
CA THR A 125 -5.87 -9.91 3.59
C THR A 125 -7.32 -9.55 3.25
N ARG A 126 -7.82 -8.41 3.74
CA ARG A 126 -9.13 -7.85 3.36
C ARG A 126 -8.97 -6.68 2.39
N ALA A 127 -8.00 -5.81 2.66
CA ALA A 127 -7.76 -4.60 1.90
C ALA A 127 -7.44 -4.89 0.43
N PHE A 128 -6.53 -5.82 0.15
CA PHE A 128 -6.11 -6.12 -1.23
C PHE A 128 -7.25 -6.73 -2.07
N PRO A 129 -7.98 -7.77 -1.62
CA PRO A 129 -9.14 -8.26 -2.36
C PRO A 129 -10.22 -7.20 -2.58
N ASN A 130 -10.46 -6.33 -1.58
CA ASN A 130 -11.42 -5.24 -1.73
C ASN A 130 -10.93 -4.19 -2.72
N LEU A 131 -9.63 -3.90 -2.75
CA LEU A 131 -9.03 -2.96 -3.68
C LEU A 131 -9.17 -3.47 -5.12
N VAL A 132 -8.90 -4.76 -5.38
CA VAL A 132 -9.13 -5.41 -6.69
C VAL A 132 -10.56 -5.17 -7.15
N LYS A 133 -11.54 -5.57 -6.33
CA LYS A 133 -12.97 -5.44 -6.64
C LYS A 133 -13.39 -3.99 -6.91
N LYS A 134 -12.85 -3.04 -6.12
CA LYS A 134 -13.18 -1.62 -6.28
C LYS A 134 -12.56 -1.04 -7.55
N VAL A 135 -11.32 -1.41 -7.88
CA VAL A 135 -10.67 -0.98 -9.12
C VAL A 135 -11.40 -1.53 -10.34
N GLU A 136 -11.71 -2.83 -10.35
CA GLU A 136 -12.47 -3.48 -11.43
C GLU A 136 -13.83 -2.80 -11.64
N GLY A 137 -14.61 -2.62 -10.56
CA GLY A 137 -15.90 -1.95 -10.65
C GLY A 137 -15.82 -0.49 -11.09
N LEU A 138 -14.76 0.25 -10.74
CA LEU A 138 -14.55 1.62 -11.24
C LEU A 138 -14.18 1.64 -12.73
N LYS A 139 -13.39 0.68 -13.21
CA LYS A 139 -13.07 0.55 -14.63
C LYS A 139 -14.30 0.23 -15.46
N GLU A 140 -15.14 -0.70 -15.00
CA GLU A 140 -16.41 -0.99 -15.68
C GLU A 140 -17.32 0.24 -15.78
N LYS A 141 -17.40 1.03 -14.71
CA LYS A 141 -18.19 2.28 -14.70
C LYS A 141 -17.63 3.34 -15.64
N LEU A 142 -16.30 3.47 -15.72
CA LEU A 142 -15.64 4.33 -16.70
C LEU A 142 -15.98 3.88 -18.13
N GLU A 143 -15.89 2.59 -18.41
CA GLU A 143 -16.18 2.01 -19.74
C GLU A 143 -17.65 2.19 -20.15
N ARG A 144 -18.58 2.14 -19.18
CA ARG A 144 -20.01 2.40 -19.40
C ARG A 144 -20.36 3.89 -19.42
N GLY A 145 -19.44 4.79 -19.09
CA GLY A 145 -19.68 6.23 -18.98
C GLY A 145 -20.53 6.64 -17.77
N GLU A 146 -20.66 5.78 -16.76
CA GLU A 146 -21.36 6.08 -15.49
C GLU A 146 -20.51 6.96 -14.56
N VAL A 147 -19.19 6.93 -14.74
CA VAL A 147 -18.21 7.74 -14.02
C VAL A 147 -17.25 8.30 -15.06
N THR A 148 -16.87 9.56 -14.91
CA THR A 148 -15.89 10.24 -15.78
C THR A 148 -14.51 10.29 -15.12
N ARG A 149 -13.50 10.66 -15.90
CA ARG A 149 -12.16 10.89 -15.36
C ARG A 149 -12.18 12.05 -14.36
N GLU A 150 -12.93 13.10 -14.67
CA GLU A 150 -13.10 14.28 -13.84
C GLU A 150 -13.70 13.93 -12.48
N ASP A 151 -14.68 13.01 -12.45
CA ASP A 151 -15.27 12.50 -11.21
C ASP A 151 -14.22 11.78 -10.34
N LEU A 152 -13.39 10.93 -10.94
CA LEU A 152 -12.31 10.23 -10.22
C LEU A 152 -11.25 11.20 -9.70
N GLU A 153 -10.87 12.18 -10.50
CA GLU A 153 -9.93 13.22 -10.08
C GLU A 153 -10.50 14.09 -8.95
N GLU A 154 -11.81 14.34 -8.97
CA GLU A 154 -12.49 15.02 -7.88
C GLU A 154 -12.53 14.18 -6.60
N MET A 155 -12.80 12.87 -6.71
CA MET A 155 -12.72 11.95 -5.56
C MET A 155 -11.34 11.99 -4.89
N VAL A 156 -10.27 11.98 -5.69
CA VAL A 156 -8.90 12.10 -5.17
C VAL A 156 -8.66 13.48 -4.56
N ARG A 157 -9.13 14.56 -5.20
CA ARG A 157 -8.96 15.94 -4.70
C ARG A 157 -9.66 16.20 -3.37
N ARG A 158 -10.81 15.56 -3.13
CA ARG A 158 -11.61 15.71 -1.90
C ARG A 158 -11.11 14.83 -0.74
N TRP A 159 -10.17 13.93 -0.98
CA TRP A 159 -9.67 13.03 0.05
C TRP A 159 -8.79 13.77 1.07
N ASP A 160 -9.12 13.64 2.34
CA ASP A 160 -8.29 14.09 3.47
C ASP A 160 -7.86 12.88 4.30
N ASN A 161 -6.55 12.58 4.28
CA ASN A 161 -6.00 11.45 5.03
C ASN A 161 -6.02 11.67 6.54
N ASN A 162 -5.87 12.92 7.02
CA ASN A 162 -5.91 13.19 8.46
C ASN A 162 -7.31 12.93 9.02
N GLU A 163 -8.34 13.36 8.28
CA GLU A 163 -9.73 13.08 8.62
C GLU A 163 -10.03 11.56 8.59
N ALA A 164 -9.51 10.84 7.59
CA ALA A 164 -9.66 9.39 7.51
C ALA A 164 -9.01 8.66 8.71
N LEU A 165 -7.81 9.08 9.11
CA LEU A 165 -7.12 8.53 10.29
C LEU A 165 -7.85 8.90 11.59
N ALA A 166 -8.35 10.12 11.72
CA ALA A 166 -9.14 10.55 12.88
C ALA A 166 -10.37 9.65 13.06
N ARG A 167 -11.13 9.41 11.99
CA ARG A 167 -12.29 8.49 12.01
C ARG A 167 -11.91 7.07 12.41
N ALA A 168 -10.76 6.58 11.96
CA ALA A 168 -10.27 5.26 12.35
C ALA A 168 -9.97 5.19 13.86
N VAL A 169 -9.35 6.25 14.42
CA VAL A 169 -9.08 6.35 15.86
C VAL A 169 -10.38 6.49 16.66
N GLU A 170 -11.33 7.29 16.20
CA GLU A 170 -12.66 7.42 16.82
C GLU A 170 -13.38 6.06 16.88
N GLU A 171 -13.31 5.24 15.83
CA GLU A 171 -13.89 3.89 15.86
C GLU A 171 -13.21 2.99 16.89
N ILE A 172 -11.87 3.08 17.02
CA ILE A 172 -11.13 2.36 18.06
C ILE A 172 -11.59 2.83 19.45
N ILE A 173 -11.73 4.14 19.68
CA ILE A 173 -12.21 4.68 20.96
C ILE A 173 -13.61 4.16 21.28
N ARG A 174 -14.56 4.25 20.33
CA ARG A 174 -15.92 3.72 20.50
C ARG A 174 -15.92 2.22 20.83
N TYR A 175 -15.06 1.44 20.18
CA TYR A 175 -14.90 0.04 20.49
C TYR A 175 -14.40 -0.18 21.93
N LEU A 176 -13.34 0.51 22.34
CA LEU A 176 -12.78 0.39 23.68
C LEU A 176 -13.76 0.83 24.78
N GLU A 177 -14.53 1.90 24.56
CA GLU A 177 -15.56 2.35 25.50
C GLU A 177 -16.62 1.25 25.73
N ARG A 178 -17.11 0.62 24.65
CA ARG A 178 -18.06 -0.51 24.73
C ARG A 178 -17.49 -1.70 25.51
N GLU A 179 -16.23 -2.05 25.27
CA GLU A 179 -15.58 -3.15 26.00
C GLU A 179 -15.45 -2.82 27.50
N VAL A 180 -15.07 -1.57 27.84
CA VAL A 180 -15.00 -1.11 29.24
C VAL A 180 -16.36 -1.18 29.92
N GLU A 181 -17.44 -0.74 29.26
CA GLU A 181 -18.80 -0.84 29.78
C GLU A 181 -19.23 -2.30 30.00
N SER A 182 -18.96 -3.16 29.01
CA SER A 182 -19.23 -4.60 29.10
C SER A 182 -18.54 -5.23 30.31
N TRP A 183 -17.25 -4.96 30.52
CA TRP A 183 -16.50 -5.53 31.65
C TRP A 183 -16.96 -4.98 33.00
N ARG A 184 -17.46 -3.74 33.05
CA ARG A 184 -18.04 -3.16 34.27
C ARG A 184 -19.43 -3.71 34.58
N GLY A 185 -20.24 -4.01 33.55
CA GLY A 185 -21.57 -4.62 33.67
C GLY A 185 -21.59 -6.13 33.90
N LEU A 186 -20.44 -6.80 33.81
CA LEU A 186 -20.21 -8.20 34.20
C LEU A 186 -19.93 -8.37 35.72
N ARG A 187 -20.29 -7.37 36.54
CA ARG A 187 -20.29 -7.45 38.02
C ARG A 187 -21.70 -7.54 38.57
#